data_AF-A0A7J4D0F8-F1
#
_entry.id   AF-A0A7J4D0F8-F1
#
_cell.length_a   1.000
_cell.length_b   1.000
_cell.length_c   1.000
_cell.angle_alpha   90.00
_cell.angle_beta   90.00
_cell.angle_gamma   90.00
#
_symmetry.space_group_name_H-M   'P 1'
#
loop_
_entity.id
_entity.type
_entity.pdbx_description
1 polymer ?
#
loop_
_entity_poly.entity_id
_entity_poly.type
_entity_poly.pdbx_seq_one_letter_code
_entity_poly.pdbx_strand_id
1 'polypeptide(L)'
;MLHIGIDDTDSIKGGCTTWLATEIIAELSEFDLIGPPRLVRLNPNVPWKTRGNAAVALTFGKGVGSKTLVGEFGKEKIYMYTTGRDMEYDKHAMLERISTLVMDGSMSDSQPGIVISDVFLPEGLYWQGVTNIVTE
;
A
#
# COMPACT_ATOMS: atom_id res chain seq x y z
N MET A 1 -6.99 12.50 -4.56
CA MET A 1 -6.80 11.48 -3.52
C MET A 1 -5.46 10.86 -3.77
N LEU A 2 -4.75 10.34 -2.77
CA LEU A 2 -3.49 9.63 -2.99
C LEU A 2 -3.72 8.13 -2.84
N HIS A 3 -3.59 7.37 -3.92
CA HIS A 3 -3.64 5.91 -3.91
C HIS A 3 -2.23 5.36 -3.94
N ILE A 4 -1.90 4.44 -3.04
CA ILE A 4 -0.58 3.80 -2.94
C ILE A 4 -0.77 2.29 -3.04
N GLY A 5 0.04 1.64 -3.88
CA GLY A 5 0.16 0.19 -3.94
C GLY A 5 1.62 -0.22 -3.66
N ILE A 6 1.82 -1.23 -2.81
CA ILE A 6 3.13 -1.82 -2.53
C ILE A 6 3.08 -3.34 -2.59
N ASP A 7 4.18 -3.96 -3.03
CA ASP A 7 4.36 -5.42 -3.08
C ASP A 7 5.86 -5.77 -3.01
N ASP A 8 6.17 -7.04 -2.74
CA ASP A 8 7.50 -7.66 -2.82
C ASP A 8 8.57 -7.04 -1.91
N THR A 9 8.14 -6.69 -0.69
CA THR A 9 9.00 -6.12 0.37
C THR A 9 9.45 -7.16 1.38
N ASP A 10 8.84 -8.35 1.36
CA ASP A 10 9.14 -9.45 2.25
C ASP A 10 10.19 -10.41 1.67
N SER A 11 10.86 -11.13 2.57
CA SER A 11 11.87 -12.12 2.25
C SER A 11 11.82 -13.25 3.27
N ILE A 12 12.40 -14.40 2.92
CA ILE A 12 12.58 -15.52 3.85
C ILE A 12 13.42 -15.13 5.08
N LYS A 13 14.21 -14.06 4.98
CA LYS A 13 15.06 -13.55 6.05
C LYS A 13 14.34 -12.58 6.99
N GLY A 14 13.14 -12.11 6.62
CA GLY A 14 12.41 -11.07 7.33
C GLY A 14 11.70 -10.11 6.38
N GLY A 15 11.19 -9.00 6.94
CA GLY A 15 10.34 -8.07 6.19
C GLY A 15 8.88 -8.53 6.15
N CYS A 16 7.98 -7.61 5.80
CA CYS A 16 6.55 -7.88 5.69
C CYS A 16 5.83 -6.69 5.04
N THR A 17 5.16 -6.92 3.90
CA THR A 17 4.42 -5.88 3.18
C THR A 17 3.32 -5.22 4.03
N THR A 18 2.66 -5.98 4.91
CA THR A 18 1.63 -5.40 5.78
C THR A 18 2.21 -4.60 6.94
N TRP A 19 3.43 -4.91 7.41
CA TRP A 19 4.13 -4.09 8.39
C TRP A 19 4.55 -2.76 7.76
N LEU A 20 5.11 -2.81 6.56
CA LEU A 20 5.51 -1.60 5.86
C LEU A 20 4.31 -0.69 5.55
N ALA A 21 3.14 -1.26 5.32
CA ALA A 21 1.90 -0.50 5.20
C ALA A 21 1.55 0.27 6.48
N THR A 22 1.82 -0.28 7.68
CA THR A 22 1.60 0.48 8.94
C THR A 22 2.61 1.60 9.10
N GLU A 23 3.86 1.39 8.68
CA GLU A 23 4.88 2.44 8.67
C GLU A 23 4.51 3.57 7.70
N ILE A 24 4.00 3.26 6.49
CA ILE A 24 3.52 4.27 5.54
C ILE A 24 2.36 5.08 6.12
N ILE A 25 1.42 4.43 6.81
CA ILE A 25 0.31 5.13 7.48
C ILE A 25 0.84 6.09 8.55
N ALA A 26 1.86 5.70 9.31
CA ALA A 26 2.47 6.56 10.33
C ALA A 26 3.26 7.73 9.70
N GLU A 27 4.02 7.45 8.63
CA GLU A 27 4.80 8.46 7.90
C GLU A 27 3.89 9.54 7.31
N LEU A 28 2.76 9.15 6.71
CA LEU A 28 1.80 10.06 6.07
C LEU A 28 0.75 10.60 7.06
N SER A 29 1.16 10.91 8.29
CA SER A 29 0.28 11.39 9.37
C SER A 29 -0.48 12.70 9.05
N GLU A 30 -0.02 13.46 8.06
CA GLU A 30 -0.71 14.66 7.58
C GLU A 30 -1.93 14.34 6.69
N PHE A 31 -2.08 13.08 6.25
CA PHE A 31 -3.23 12.59 5.52
C PHE A 31 -4.11 11.71 6.41
N ASP A 32 -5.41 11.70 6.10
CA ASP A 32 -6.33 10.72 6.66
C ASP A 32 -6.40 9.49 5.73
N LEU A 33 -6.42 8.30 6.33
CA LEU A 33 -6.72 7.07 5.62
C LEU A 33 -8.20 7.06 5.21
N ILE A 34 -8.48 6.80 3.92
CA ILE A 34 -9.82 6.80 3.35
C ILE A 34 -10.18 5.38 2.92
N GLY A 35 -11.21 4.83 3.56
CA GLY A 35 -11.56 3.43 3.47
C GLY A 35 -10.55 2.51 4.16
N PRO A 36 -10.82 1.20 4.20
CA PRO A 36 -9.93 0.24 4.82
C PRO A 36 -8.66 0.01 3.98
N PRO A 37 -7.50 -0.25 4.62
CA PRO A 37 -6.35 -0.83 3.94
C PRO A 37 -6.75 -2.15 3.26
N ARG A 38 -6.25 -2.39 2.05
CA ARG A 38 -6.61 -3.57 1.27
C ARG A 38 -5.42 -4.49 1.13
N LEU A 39 -5.51 -5.70 1.67
CA LEU A 39 -4.61 -6.80 1.36
C LEU A 39 -5.16 -7.57 0.16
N VAL A 40 -4.49 -7.48 -0.97
CA VAL A 40 -4.94 -8.02 -2.26
C VAL A 40 -4.17 -9.29 -2.57
N ARG A 41 -4.85 -10.45 -2.57
CA ARG A 41 -4.27 -11.71 -3.04
C ARG A 41 -4.15 -11.70 -4.56
N LEU A 42 -2.95 -11.93 -5.05
CA LEU A 42 -2.64 -12.04 -6.47
C LEU A 42 -2.76 -13.51 -6.94
N ASN A 43 -2.46 -13.76 -8.21
CA ASN A 43 -2.51 -15.11 -8.78
C ASN A 43 -1.64 -16.07 -7.94
N PRO A 44 -2.23 -17.10 -7.31
CA PRO A 44 -1.49 -18.03 -6.45
C PRO A 44 -0.64 -19.02 -7.25
N ASN A 45 -0.83 -19.10 -8.57
CA ASN A 45 -0.13 -20.06 -9.43
C ASN A 45 1.20 -19.50 -9.98
N VAL A 46 1.63 -18.32 -9.54
CA VAL A 46 2.89 -17.70 -9.96
C VAL A 46 4.07 -18.51 -9.38
N PRO A 47 4.89 -19.16 -10.22
CA PRO A 47 5.84 -20.18 -9.74
C PRO A 47 7.07 -19.64 -9.02
N TRP A 48 7.38 -18.35 -9.19
CA TRP A 48 8.52 -17.68 -8.55
C TRP A 48 8.18 -16.97 -7.24
N LYS A 49 6.91 -16.96 -6.81
CA LYS A 49 6.51 -16.34 -5.55
C LYS A 49 6.45 -17.38 -4.43
N THR A 50 6.82 -16.97 -3.22
CA THR A 50 6.68 -17.79 -2.01
C THR A 50 5.19 -17.89 -1.62
N ARG A 51 4.88 -18.70 -0.59
CA ARG A 51 3.51 -18.78 -0.07
C ARG A 51 3.04 -17.39 0.35
N GLY A 52 2.02 -16.89 -0.34
CA GLY A 52 1.31 -15.68 0.09
C GLY A 52 1.38 -14.48 -0.86
N ASN A 53 1.60 -14.67 -2.16
CA ASN A 53 1.58 -13.63 -3.20
C ASN A 53 0.44 -12.60 -2.99
N ALA A 54 0.80 -11.42 -2.48
CA ALA A 54 -0.17 -10.41 -2.10
C ALA A 54 0.44 -9.01 -2.02
N ALA A 55 -0.27 -8.05 -2.59
CA ALA A 55 0.05 -6.63 -2.49
C ALA A 55 -0.80 -5.95 -1.41
N VAL A 56 -0.37 -4.78 -0.95
CA VAL A 56 -1.17 -3.89 -0.09
C VAL A 56 -1.50 -2.61 -0.85
N ALA A 57 -2.76 -2.18 -0.75
CA ALA A 57 -3.21 -0.91 -1.29
C ALA A 57 -3.81 -0.02 -0.20
N LEU A 58 -3.36 1.24 -0.17
CA LEU A 58 -3.79 2.29 0.74
C LEU A 58 -4.40 3.45 -0.06
N THR A 59 -5.25 4.23 0.59
CA THR A 59 -5.82 5.44 0.00
C THR A 59 -5.87 6.54 1.04
N PHE A 60 -5.35 7.70 0.68
CA PHE A 60 -5.16 8.85 1.55
C PHE A 60 -5.84 10.09 0.97
N GLY A 61 -6.25 10.99 1.86
CA GLY A 61 -6.86 12.26 1.50
C GLY A 61 -7.25 13.03 2.75
N LYS A 62 -8.14 14.01 2.61
CA LYS A 62 -8.73 14.70 3.76
C LYS A 62 -10.03 14.03 4.15
N GLY A 63 -10.10 13.45 5.34
CA GLY A 63 -11.25 12.69 5.83
C GLY A 63 -12.51 13.52 5.92
N VAL A 64 -13.63 12.96 5.46
CA VAL A 64 -14.97 13.57 5.57
C VAL A 64 -15.96 12.52 6.08
N GLY A 65 -16.79 12.92 7.04
CA GLY A 65 -17.84 12.08 7.61
C GLY A 65 -17.35 11.27 8.80
N SER A 66 -17.79 10.01 8.89
CA SER A 66 -17.55 9.15 10.04
C SER A 66 -16.10 8.70 10.12
N LYS A 67 -15.50 8.89 11.30
CA LYS A 67 -14.18 8.35 11.66
C LYS A 67 -14.37 7.01 12.39
N THR A 68 -13.67 5.98 11.95
CA THR A 68 -13.77 4.62 12.51
C THR A 68 -12.39 4.09 12.85
N LEU A 69 -12.21 3.54 14.05
CA LEU A 69 -10.99 2.83 14.42
C LEU A 69 -10.92 1.52 13.63
N VAL A 70 -9.83 1.30 12.88
CA VAL A 70 -9.64 0.09 12.07
C VAL A 70 -8.56 -0.83 12.59
N GLY A 71 -7.69 -0.32 13.47
CA GLY A 71 -6.65 -1.12 14.07
C GLY A 71 -5.79 -0.34 15.03
N GLU A 72 -4.81 -1.03 15.59
CA GLU A 72 -3.78 -0.49 16.46
C GLU A 72 -2.46 -1.13 16.08
N PHE A 73 -1.40 -0.32 16.03
CA PHE A 73 -0.04 -0.80 15.80
C PHE A 73 0.88 -0.22 16.88
N GLY A 74 1.42 -1.09 17.74
CA GLY A 74 2.14 -0.66 18.93
C GLY A 74 1.21 0.09 19.90
N LYS A 75 1.37 1.41 19.99
CA LYS A 75 0.49 2.31 20.78
C LYS A 75 -0.35 3.23 19.89
N GLU A 76 -0.10 3.20 18.57
CA GLU A 76 -0.73 4.08 17.62
C GLU A 76 -2.07 3.50 17.16
N LYS A 77 -3.12 4.31 17.25
CA LYS A 77 -4.46 3.92 16.80
C LYS A 77 -4.66 4.37 15.36
N ILE A 78 -4.98 3.43 14.49
CA ILE A 78 -5.22 3.69 13.07
C ILE A 78 -6.72 3.88 12.86
N TYR A 79 -7.08 5.04 12.32
CA TYR A 79 -8.46 5.37 11.98
C TYR A 79 -8.61 5.51 10.47
N MET A 80 -9.80 5.19 9.96
CA MET A 80 -10.20 5.54 8.60
C MET A 80 -11.39 6.48 8.61
N TYR A 81 -11.59 7.16 7.49
CA TYR A 81 -12.85 7.82 7.14
C TYR A 81 -13.53 7.08 6.00
N THR A 82 -14.87 7.09 5.98
CA THR A 82 -15.64 6.44 4.91
C THR A 82 -15.50 7.15 3.56
N THR A 83 -15.30 8.47 3.57
CA THR A 83 -15.09 9.29 2.39
C THR A 83 -13.98 10.31 2.64
N GLY A 84 -13.41 10.84 1.56
CA GLY A 84 -12.38 11.86 1.65
C GLY A 84 -12.46 12.84 0.49
N ARG A 85 -11.73 13.94 0.62
CA ARG A 85 -11.50 14.91 -0.45
C ARG A 85 -10.03 14.93 -0.83
N ASP A 86 -9.77 15.43 -2.03
CA ASP A 86 -8.42 15.62 -2.53
C ASP A 86 -7.61 16.54 -1.62
N MET A 87 -6.32 16.21 -1.50
CA MET A 87 -5.30 17.04 -0.89
C MET A 87 -4.23 17.27 -1.94
N GLU A 88 -3.68 18.48 -1.97
CA GLU A 88 -2.54 18.80 -2.81
C GLU A 88 -1.26 18.22 -2.20
N TYR A 89 -0.44 17.60 -3.05
CA TYR A 89 0.90 17.12 -2.70
C TYR A 89 1.77 17.11 -3.95
N ASP A 90 3.09 17.19 -3.75
CA ASP A 90 4.04 16.99 -4.82
C ASP A 90 4.24 15.48 -5.04
N LYS A 91 3.97 15.00 -6.25
CA LYS A 91 4.05 13.56 -6.58
C LYS A 91 5.47 13.02 -6.52
N HIS A 92 6.46 13.80 -6.95
CA HIS A 92 7.85 13.35 -6.97
C HIS A 92 8.37 13.25 -5.55
N ALA A 93 8.16 14.29 -4.73
CA ALA A 93 8.54 14.28 -3.32
C ALA A 93 7.81 13.16 -2.56
N MET A 94 6.53 12.94 -2.85
CA MET A 94 5.76 11.85 -2.23
C MET A 94 6.30 10.48 -2.62
N LEU A 95 6.60 10.26 -3.90
CA LEU A 95 7.20 9.01 -4.38
C LEU A 95 8.57 8.78 -3.75
N GLU A 96 9.45 9.80 -3.72
CA GLU A 96 10.78 9.71 -3.11
C GLU A 96 10.71 9.37 -1.62
N ARG A 97 9.80 10.03 -0.90
CA ARG A 97 9.56 9.80 0.53
C ARG A 97 9.11 8.36 0.80
N ILE A 98 8.08 7.89 0.08
CA ILE A 98 7.59 6.51 0.22
C ILE A 98 8.66 5.52 -0.23
N SER A 99 9.37 5.80 -1.32
CA SER A 99 10.43 4.91 -1.83
C SER A 99 11.55 4.76 -0.82
N THR A 100 11.99 5.84 -0.18
CA THR A 100 13.02 5.79 0.87
C THR A 100 12.57 4.89 2.01
N LEU A 101 11.37 5.13 2.56
CA LEU A 101 10.80 4.31 3.63
C LEU A 101 10.69 2.83 3.22
N VAL A 102 10.21 2.57 2.00
CA VAL A 102 10.02 1.20 1.51
C VAL A 102 11.36 0.49 1.35
N MET A 103 12.36 1.16 0.79
CA MET A 103 13.69 0.59 0.61
C MET A 103 14.39 0.33 1.96
N ASP A 104 14.25 1.23 2.93
CA ASP A 104 14.82 1.08 4.28
C ASP A 104 14.14 -0.06 5.07
N GLY A 105 12.84 -0.27 4.86
CA GLY A 105 12.06 -1.32 5.49
C GLY A 105 12.07 -2.68 4.76
N SER A 106 12.70 -2.74 3.58
CA SER A 106 12.76 -3.93 2.74
C SER A 106 14.07 -4.69 2.91
N MET A 107 14.05 -5.99 2.61
CA MET A 107 15.25 -6.82 2.67
C MET A 107 16.09 -6.66 1.39
N SER A 108 17.41 -6.82 1.50
CA SER A 108 18.31 -6.63 0.34
C SER A 108 18.11 -7.62 -0.80
N ASP A 109 17.41 -8.73 -0.56
CA ASP A 109 17.04 -9.73 -1.56
C ASP A 109 15.58 -9.63 -2.02
N SER A 110 14.83 -8.61 -1.57
CA SER A 110 13.50 -8.32 -2.08
C SER A 110 13.56 -7.31 -3.25
N GLN A 111 12.48 -7.19 -4.01
CA GLN A 111 12.39 -6.29 -5.16
C GLN A 111 11.15 -5.40 -5.06
N PRO A 112 11.14 -4.41 -4.16
CA PRO A 112 9.94 -3.66 -3.84
C PRO A 112 9.31 -2.99 -5.06
N GLY A 113 8.03 -3.23 -5.27
CA GLY A 113 7.20 -2.51 -6.23
C GLY A 113 6.41 -1.41 -5.53
N ILE A 114 6.42 -0.20 -6.08
CA ILE A 114 5.67 0.95 -5.54
C ILE A 114 4.92 1.63 -6.69
N VAL A 115 3.64 1.89 -6.47
CA VAL A 115 2.81 2.68 -7.38
C VAL A 115 2.09 3.76 -6.58
N ILE A 116 2.14 5.00 -7.07
CA ILE A 116 1.29 6.09 -6.59
C ILE A 116 0.39 6.59 -7.72
N SER A 117 -0.84 6.99 -7.39
CA SER A 117 -1.80 7.52 -8.35
C SER A 117 -2.78 8.48 -7.70
N ASP A 118 -3.24 9.48 -8.44
CA ASP A 118 -4.27 10.41 -7.98
C ASP A 118 -5.69 9.87 -8.15
N VAL A 119 -5.81 8.80 -8.93
CA VAL A 119 -7.06 8.15 -9.33
C VAL A 119 -6.96 6.63 -9.13
N PHE A 120 -8.11 5.96 -9.01
CA PHE A 120 -8.14 4.51 -9.12
C PHE A 120 -7.67 4.08 -10.52
N LEU A 121 -6.73 3.14 -10.55
CA LEU A 121 -6.27 2.54 -11.79
C LEU A 121 -7.39 1.67 -12.41
N PRO A 122 -7.34 1.41 -13.73
CA PRO A 122 -8.33 0.59 -14.41
C PRO A 122 -8.47 -0.80 -13.78
N GLU A 123 -9.71 -1.24 -13.56
CA GLU A 123 -10.03 -2.56 -12.98
C GLU A 123 -9.41 -3.73 -13.77
N GLY A 124 -9.21 -3.57 -15.08
CA GLY A 124 -8.55 -4.57 -15.91
C GLY A 124 -7.17 -4.98 -15.42
N LEU A 125 -6.38 -4.05 -14.83
CA LEU A 125 -5.07 -4.36 -14.26
C LEU A 125 -5.18 -5.27 -13.05
N TYR A 126 -6.21 -5.08 -12.21
CA TYR A 126 -6.49 -5.96 -11.09
C TYR A 126 -6.78 -7.38 -11.58
N TRP A 127 -7.68 -7.53 -12.54
CA TRP A 127 -8.03 -8.85 -13.10
C TRP A 127 -6.82 -9.54 -13.71
N GLN A 128 -5.99 -8.80 -14.46
CA GLN A 128 -4.74 -9.33 -15.00
C GLN A 128 -3.81 -9.86 -13.89
N GLY A 129 -3.62 -9.12 -12.81
CA GLY A 129 -2.74 -9.52 -11.70
C GLY A 129 -3.26 -10.71 -10.87
N VAL A 130 -4.58 -10.89 -10.76
CA VAL A 130 -5.15 -11.98 -9.94
C VAL A 130 -5.43 -13.27 -10.73
N THR A 131 -5.62 -13.20 -12.07
CA THR A 131 -5.95 -14.38 -12.87
C THR A 131 -4.83 -14.87 -13.79
N ASN A 132 -3.88 -14.00 -14.16
CA ASN A 132 -2.90 -14.31 -15.20
C ASN A 132 -1.46 -14.28 -14.66
N ILE A 133 -0.54 -14.76 -15.48
CA ILE A 133 0.88 -14.46 -15.33
C ILE A 133 1.12 -13.18 -16.16
N VAL A 134 1.50 -12.09 -15.49
CA VAL A 134 1.78 -10.80 -16.14
C VAL A 134 3.26 -10.75 -16.51
N THR A 135 3.56 -10.34 -17.73
CA THR A 135 4.92 -10.13 -18.26
C THR A 135 5.03 -8.71 -18.79
N GLU A 136 6.26 -8.24 -19.00
CA GLU A 136 6.58 -6.99 -19.71
C GLU A 136 6.01 -6.96 -21.14
#